data_AF-A0A5B0EA59-F1
#
_entry.id   AF-A0A5B0EA59-F1
#
_cell.length_a   1.000
_cell.length_b   1.000
_cell.length_c   1.000
_cell.angle_alpha   90.00
_cell.angle_beta   90.00
_cell.angle_gamma   90.00
#
_symmetry.space_group_name_H-M   'P 1'
#
loop_
_entity.id
_entity.type
_entity.pdbx_description
1 polymer ?
#
loop_
_entity_poly.entity_id
_entity_poly.type
_entity_poly.pdbx_seq_one_letter_code
_entity_poly.pdbx_strand_id
1 'polypeptide(L)'
;MTSTFQGSCLCGAVSYEIKSRPKALSHCHCNQCRESHGAAFASYGSVLRTDLPVIQGRPLIPLNQGPEAGMRLFHKRKRRSI
;
A
#
# COMPACT_ATOMS: atom_id res chain seq x y z
N MET A 1 -5.81 24.63 -4.51
CA MET A 1 -4.81 24.06 -3.58
C MET A 1 -4.93 22.54 -3.64
N THR A 2 -4.06 21.88 -4.40
CA THR A 2 -4.02 20.41 -4.51
C THR A 2 -3.33 19.87 -3.26
N SER A 3 -4.11 19.33 -2.31
CA SER A 3 -3.57 18.69 -1.11
C SER A 3 -2.93 17.37 -1.49
N THR A 4 -1.63 17.37 -1.66
CA THR A 4 -0.82 16.19 -1.91
C THR A 4 -0.51 15.48 -0.58
N PHE A 5 -0.68 14.17 -0.51
CA PHE A 5 -0.27 13.35 0.64
C PHE A 5 1.03 12.62 0.32
N GLN A 6 1.89 12.42 1.30
CA GLN A 6 3.14 11.67 1.13
C GLN A 6 3.17 10.50 2.12
N GLY A 7 3.75 9.38 1.69
CA GLY A 7 3.89 8.19 2.50
C GLY A 7 5.16 7.43 2.17
N SER A 8 5.67 6.70 3.15
CA SER A 8 6.85 5.84 2.96
C SER A 8 6.68 4.53 3.72
N CYS A 9 7.38 3.50 3.26
CA CYS A 9 7.48 2.25 3.98
C CYS A 9 8.36 2.47 5.22
N LEU A 10 8.00 1.86 6.36
CA LEU A 10 8.75 1.97 7.62
C LEU A 10 10.23 1.55 7.52
N CYS A 11 10.61 0.77 6.51
CA CYS A 11 12.01 0.42 6.26
C CYS A 11 12.81 1.49 5.48
N GLY A 12 12.16 2.54 4.98
CA GLY A 12 12.76 3.60 4.16
C GLY A 12 13.05 3.22 2.71
N ALA A 13 12.82 1.96 2.30
CA ALA A 13 13.15 1.49 0.96
C ALA A 13 12.17 1.93 -0.13
N VAL A 14 10.95 2.37 0.25
CA VAL A 14 9.91 2.80 -0.68
C VAL A 14 9.27 4.10 -0.18
N SER A 15 9.13 5.08 -1.07
CA SER A 15 8.45 6.36 -0.82
C SER A 15 7.52 6.69 -1.98
N TYR A 16 6.33 7.20 -1.69
CA TYR A 16 5.31 7.52 -2.68
C TYR A 16 4.55 8.80 -2.31
N GLU A 17 3.93 9.38 -3.31
CA GLU A 17 3.11 10.57 -3.19
C GLU A 17 1.71 10.27 -3.73
N ILE A 18 0.69 10.86 -3.12
CA ILE A 18 -0.71 10.76 -3.50
C ILE A 18 -1.18 12.16 -3.89
N LYS A 19 -1.48 12.36 -5.16
CA LYS A 19 -1.88 13.65 -5.73
C LYS A 19 -3.37 13.95 -5.61
N SER A 20 -4.17 12.96 -5.21
CA SER A 20 -5.61 13.09 -5.03
C SER A 20 -6.08 12.56 -3.69
N ARG A 21 -7.30 12.93 -3.30
CA ARG A 21 -7.90 12.42 -2.06
C ARG A 21 -8.21 10.92 -2.22
N PRO A 22 -7.72 10.05 -1.31
CA PRO A 22 -8.10 8.65 -1.29
C PRO A 22 -9.63 8.50 -1.19
N LYS A 23 -10.17 7.59 -1.99
CA LYS A 23 -11.59 7.20 -2.02
C LYS A 23 -11.74 5.80 -1.45
N ALA A 24 -12.99 5.38 -1.19
CA ALA A 24 -13.30 4.04 -0.69
C ALA A 24 -12.47 3.64 0.54
N LEU A 25 -12.34 4.58 1.49
CA LEU A 25 -11.70 4.31 2.77
C LEU A 25 -12.51 3.26 3.52
N SER A 26 -11.85 2.16 3.90
CA SER A 26 -12.50 1.05 4.60
C SER A 26 -11.57 0.43 5.63
N HIS A 27 -12.16 -0.08 6.70
CA HIS A 27 -11.47 -0.89 7.69
C HIS A 27 -11.89 -2.35 7.50
N CYS A 28 -10.94 -3.21 7.15
CA CYS A 28 -11.20 -4.63 7.02
C CYS A 28 -10.87 -5.35 8.33
N HIS A 29 -11.86 -6.06 8.85
CA HIS A 29 -11.78 -6.82 10.09
C HIS A 29 -11.58 -8.32 9.88
N CYS A 30 -11.40 -8.79 8.63
CA CYS A 30 -11.23 -10.21 8.37
C CYS A 30 -9.93 -10.74 9.02
N ASN A 31 -9.91 -12.03 9.35
CA ASN A 31 -8.78 -12.62 10.07
C ASN A 31 -7.45 -12.40 9.34
N GLN A 32 -7.43 -12.59 8.01
CA GLN A 32 -6.23 -12.38 7.20
C GLN A 32 -5.66 -10.95 7.30
N CYS A 33 -6.52 -9.92 7.37
CA CYS A 33 -6.09 -8.54 7.55
C CYS A 33 -5.48 -8.30 8.93
N ARG A 34 -6.14 -8.83 9.96
CA ARG A 34 -5.71 -8.67 11.35
C ARG A 34 -4.34 -9.29 11.56
N GLU A 35 -4.16 -10.53 11.09
CA GLU A 35 -2.88 -11.24 11.16
C GLU A 35 -1.78 -10.53 10.35
N SER A 36 -2.06 -10.13 9.11
CA SER A 36 -1.03 -9.50 8.24
C SER A 36 -0.55 -8.15 8.77
N HIS A 37 -1.44 -7.36 9.37
CA HIS A 37 -1.12 -6.04 9.92
C HIS A 37 -0.72 -6.09 11.41
N GLY A 38 -0.90 -7.23 12.09
CA GLY A 38 -0.71 -7.34 13.53
C GLY A 38 -1.61 -6.39 14.33
N ALA A 39 -2.80 -6.09 13.83
CA ALA A 39 -3.69 -5.05 14.36
C ALA A 39 -5.16 -5.50 14.38
N ALA A 40 -6.02 -4.77 15.11
CA ALA A 40 -7.45 -5.09 15.22
C ALA A 40 -8.20 -4.99 13.87
N PHE A 41 -7.68 -4.20 12.93
CA PHE A 41 -8.17 -4.06 11.56
C PHE A 41 -7.05 -3.51 10.67
N ALA A 42 -7.27 -3.63 9.35
CA ALA A 42 -6.43 -2.97 8.36
C ALA A 42 -7.19 -1.86 7.66
N SER A 43 -6.58 -0.69 7.53
CA SER A 43 -7.14 0.46 6.82
C SER A 43 -6.72 0.44 5.36
N TYR A 44 -7.69 0.47 4.45
CA TYR A 44 -7.48 0.55 3.01
C TYR A 44 -8.06 1.85 2.47
N GLY A 45 -7.42 2.35 1.41
CA GLY A 45 -7.92 3.47 0.62
C GLY A 45 -7.54 3.24 -0.84
N SER A 46 -8.43 3.65 -1.73
CA SER A 46 -8.27 3.52 -3.17
C SER A 46 -7.92 4.88 -3.77
N VAL A 47 -6.86 4.92 -4.58
CA VAL A 47 -6.43 6.09 -5.33
C VAL A 47 -6.25 5.68 -6.79
N LEU A 48 -6.42 6.63 -7.71
CA LEU A 48 -6.11 6.36 -9.11
C LEU A 48 -4.62 6.06 -9.25
N ARG A 49 -4.26 5.10 -10.11
CA ARG A 49 -2.85 4.73 -10.33
C ARG A 49 -2.02 5.91 -10.85
N THR A 50 -2.64 6.79 -11.64
CA THR A 50 -2.04 8.03 -12.14
C THR A 50 -1.70 9.01 -11.01
N ASP A 51 -2.41 8.93 -9.90
CA ASP A 51 -2.28 9.84 -8.76
C ASP A 51 -1.37 9.28 -7.67
N LEU A 52 -0.78 8.10 -7.87
CA LEU A 52 0.14 7.44 -6.93
C LEU A 52 1.54 7.25 -7.56
N PRO A 53 2.27 8.32 -7.88
CA PRO A 53 3.67 8.20 -8.28
C PRO A 53 4.53 7.69 -7.11
N VAL A 54 5.34 6.69 -7.40
CA VAL A 54 6.37 6.19 -6.48
C VAL A 54 7.63 7.03 -6.68
N ILE A 55 8.04 7.75 -5.64
CA ILE A 55 9.20 8.64 -5.67
C ILE A 55 10.50 7.83 -5.57
N GLN A 56 10.52 6.82 -4.70
CA GLN A 56 11.72 6.05 -4.42
C GLN A 56 11.39 4.58 -4.16
N GLY A 57 12.27 3.69 -4.61
CA GLY A 57 12.11 2.24 -4.47
C GLY A 57 11.25 1.63 -5.58
N ARG A 58 11.52 0.37 -5.91
CA ARG A 58 10.62 -0.43 -6.76
C ARG A 58 9.59 -1.10 -5.87
N PRO A 59 8.29 -0.75 -5.96
CA PRO A 59 7.27 -1.66 -5.47
C PRO A 59 7.39 -2.92 -6.33
N LEU A 60 7.34 -4.10 -5.71
CA LEU A 60 7.23 -5.35 -6.44
C LEU A 60 5.87 -5.33 -7.15
N ILE A 61 5.81 -4.87 -8.41
CA ILE A 61 4.61 -4.84 -9.22
C ILE A 61 4.70 -6.02 -10.20
N PRO A 62 3.86 -7.04 -10.07
CA PRO A 62 3.31 -7.72 -11.21
C PRO A 62 1.88 -7.19 -11.46
N LEU A 63 1.70 -6.53 -12.60
CA LEU A 63 0.39 -6.36 -13.22
C LEU A 63 -0.04 -7.73 -13.80
N ASN A 64 -1.36 -8.03 -13.75
CA ASN A 64 -2.08 -9.17 -14.34
C ASN A 64 -2.03 -10.49 -13.50
N GLN A 65 -3.12 -11.20 -13.12
CA GLN A 65 -4.52 -11.32 -13.60
C GLN A 65 -5.49 -11.86 -12.51
N GLY A 66 -6.81 -11.62 -12.64
CA GLY A 66 -7.90 -12.39 -11.99
C GLY A 66 -9.04 -11.54 -11.37
N PRO A 67 -10.33 -11.85 -11.57
CA PRO A 67 -11.46 -10.91 -11.43
C PRO A 67 -11.90 -10.53 -10.00
N GLU A 68 -11.27 -11.04 -8.93
CA GLU A 68 -11.88 -10.98 -7.60
C GLU A 68 -10.94 -10.74 -6.40
N ALA A 69 -9.64 -10.53 -6.60
CA ALA A 69 -8.72 -10.33 -5.48
C ALA A 69 -7.82 -9.11 -5.66
N GLY A 70 -8.09 -8.05 -4.89
CA GLY A 70 -7.15 -6.94 -4.73
C GLY A 70 -5.80 -7.46 -4.22
N MET A 71 -4.77 -7.40 -5.05
CA MET A 71 -3.43 -7.86 -4.67
C MET A 71 -2.84 -6.98 -3.57
N ARG A 72 -2.35 -7.61 -2.50
CA ARG A 72 -1.61 -6.94 -1.43
C ARG A 72 -0.12 -7.16 -1.65
N LEU A 73 0.55 -6.10 -2.09
CA LEU A 73 1.98 -6.10 -2.33
C LEU A 73 2.68 -5.50 -1.11
N PHE A 74 3.39 -6.33 -0.38
CA PHE A 74 4.28 -5.86 0.69
C PHE A 74 5.70 -5.78 0.13
N HIS A 75 6.39 -4.67 0.38
CA HIS A 75 7.83 -4.65 0.21
C HIS A 75 8.43 -5.72 1.12
N LYS A 76 9.02 -6.76 0.52
CA LYS A 76 9.80 -7.74 1.29
C LYS A 76 11.06 -7.04 1.77
N ARG A 77 11.06 -6.63 3.04
CA ARG A 77 12.29 -6.28 3.73
C ARG A 77 13.20 -7.52 3.67
N LYS A 78 14.33 -7.45 2.95
CA LYS A 78 15.34 -8.51 3.01
C LYS A 78 15.66 -8.69 4.50
N ARG A 79 15.39 -9.88 5.05
CA ARG A 79 15.82 -10.21 6.41
C ARG A 79 17.33 -9.99 6.43
N ARG A 80 17.80 -9.04 7.25
CA ARG A 80 19.20 -9.04 7.69
C ARG A 80 19.33 -10.36 8.45
N SER A 81 20.07 -11.32 7.91
CA SER A 81 20.52 -12.45 8.71
C SER A 81 21.21 -11.88 9.94
N ILE A 82 20.72 -12.28 11.11
CA ILE A 82 21.50 -12.23 12.35
C ILE A 82 22.64 -13.25 12.21
#